data_AF-A0AAE9YUI4-F1
#
_entry.id   AF-A0AAE9YUI4-F1
#
_cell.length_a   1.000
_cell.length_b   1.000
_cell.length_c   1.000
_cell.angle_alpha   90.00
_cell.angle_beta   90.00
_cell.angle_gamma   90.00
#
_symmetry.space_group_name_H-M   'P 1'
#
loop_
_entity.id
_entity.type
_entity.pdbx_description
1 polymer ?
#
loop_
_entity_poly.entity_id
_entity_poly.type
_entity_poly.pdbx_seq_one_letter_code
_entity_poly.pdbx_strand_id
1 'polypeptide(L)'
;MKKIISLILPLLLLNTLSLSAFSKELSQQEKFITKLLNQQVRQHISVQHSVASILKRYPEQVETVLEVALHSYPSKYRQIIIGALRAEPALAPEVVETMITANVTDSENIVRIAVEAEPAYAREIVNIAASHRPKEIEEIVRVAIITEPFVTNDVIDDTLLSYPGKLLDILTGAMKALPDQVAGLVKSALTLYPDEADDVVSLAVSSSQSQQTRDIISAAVEAGAHEDSVIAAAIAGGAKQEELAKR
;
A
#
# COMPACT_ATOMS: atom_id res chain seq x y z
N MET A 1 -40.72 -35.94 1.03
CA MET A 1 -39.79 -35.48 2.08
C MET A 1 -38.69 -36.49 2.45
N LYS A 2 -38.97 -37.79 2.68
CA LYS A 2 -37.93 -38.79 3.02
C LYS A 2 -36.83 -39.02 1.96
N LYS A 3 -37.14 -38.87 0.66
CA LYS A 3 -36.14 -39.07 -0.43
C LYS A 3 -35.14 -37.92 -0.59
N ILE A 4 -35.48 -36.70 -0.15
CA ILE A 4 -34.59 -35.52 -0.24
C ILE A 4 -33.55 -35.55 0.88
N ILE A 5 -33.95 -36.01 2.08
CA ILE A 5 -33.04 -36.18 3.23
C ILE A 5 -32.00 -37.29 2.98
N SER A 6 -32.36 -38.34 2.24
CA SER A 6 -31.46 -39.44 1.87
C SER A 6 -30.36 -39.05 0.87
N LEU A 7 -30.52 -37.95 0.13
CA LEU A 7 -29.54 -37.49 -0.87
C LEU A 7 -28.56 -36.45 -0.31
N ILE A 8 -28.93 -35.76 0.78
CA ILE A 8 -28.11 -34.72 1.44
C ILE A 8 -27.03 -35.34 2.32
N LEU A 9 -27.29 -36.50 2.94
CA LEU A 9 -26.34 -37.17 3.83
C LEU A 9 -25.06 -37.68 3.14
N PRO A 10 -25.08 -38.28 1.93
CA PRO A 10 -23.84 -38.66 1.24
C PRO A 10 -23.06 -37.45 0.69
N LEU A 11 -23.73 -36.33 0.36
CA LEU A 11 -23.08 -35.11 -0.15
C LEU A 11 -22.31 -34.36 0.95
N LEU A 12 -22.78 -34.40 2.20
CA LEU A 12 -22.08 -33.85 3.37
C LEU A 12 -20.84 -34.66 3.77
N LEU A 13 -20.87 -35.99 3.61
CA LEU A 13 -19.73 -36.86 3.95
C LEU A 13 -18.55 -36.69 2.96
N LEU A 14 -18.82 -36.46 1.67
CA LEU A 14 -17.81 -36.18 0.65
C LEU A 14 -17.03 -34.88 0.93
N ASN A 15 -17.68 -33.84 1.48
CA ASN A 15 -17.02 -32.59 1.87
C ASN A 15 -16.13 -32.71 3.12
N THR A 16 -16.42 -33.65 4.03
CA THR A 16 -15.59 -33.84 5.23
C THR A 16 -14.30 -34.62 4.96
N LEU A 17 -14.32 -35.56 4.00
CA LEU A 17 -13.15 -36.33 3.59
C LEU A 17 -12.12 -35.45 2.87
N SER A 18 -12.56 -34.56 1.98
CA SER A 18 -11.70 -33.61 1.26
C SER A 18 -11.03 -32.61 2.20
N LEU A 19 -11.75 -32.06 3.19
CA LEU A 19 -11.16 -31.16 4.20
C LEU A 19 -10.06 -31.84 5.02
N SER A 20 -10.30 -33.08 5.49
CA SER A 20 -9.31 -33.80 6.31
C SER A 20 -8.03 -34.16 5.56
N ALA A 21 -8.14 -34.49 4.27
CA ALA A 21 -7.01 -34.76 3.40
C ALA A 21 -6.21 -33.48 3.12
N PHE A 22 -6.91 -32.38 2.84
CA PHE A 22 -6.31 -31.07 2.58
C PHE A 22 -5.56 -30.52 3.80
N SER A 23 -6.15 -30.56 5.00
CA SER A 23 -5.47 -30.14 6.24
C SER A 23 -4.22 -30.99 6.54
N LYS A 24 -4.25 -32.28 6.21
CA LYS A 24 -3.09 -33.16 6.38
C LYS A 24 -1.95 -32.77 5.44
N GLU A 25 -2.26 -32.44 4.19
CA GLU A 25 -1.27 -32.00 3.19
C GLU A 25 -0.62 -30.67 3.56
N LEU A 26 -1.41 -29.66 3.94
CA LEU A 26 -0.90 -28.39 4.46
C LEU A 26 0.07 -28.59 5.63
N SER A 27 -0.32 -29.42 6.61
CA SER A 27 0.53 -29.72 7.76
C SER A 27 1.85 -30.43 7.41
N GLN A 28 1.90 -31.14 6.28
CA GLN A 28 3.13 -31.78 5.79
C GLN A 28 4.02 -30.76 5.07
N GLN A 29 3.43 -29.87 4.28
CA GLN A 29 4.13 -28.78 3.61
C GLN A 29 4.77 -27.83 4.63
N GLU A 30 4.02 -27.37 5.63
CA GLU A 30 4.55 -26.55 6.74
C GLU A 30 5.76 -27.21 7.41
N LYS A 31 5.65 -28.51 7.76
CA LYS A 31 6.75 -29.26 8.38
C LYS A 31 7.97 -29.38 7.47
N PHE A 32 7.76 -29.57 6.18
CA PHE A 32 8.84 -29.63 5.20
C PHE A 32 9.56 -28.28 5.08
N ILE A 33 8.82 -27.20 4.86
CA ILE A 33 9.36 -25.83 4.78
C ILE A 33 10.07 -25.44 6.09
N THR A 34 9.48 -25.76 7.24
CA THR A 34 10.08 -25.52 8.56
C THR A 34 11.42 -26.22 8.70
N LYS A 35 11.55 -27.48 8.26
CA LYS A 35 12.82 -28.20 8.30
C LYS A 35 13.85 -27.57 7.38
N LEU A 36 13.45 -27.25 6.14
CA LEU A 36 14.35 -26.67 5.15
C LEU A 36 14.90 -25.32 5.60
N LEU A 37 14.03 -24.42 6.05
CA LEU A 37 14.38 -23.10 6.56
C LEU A 37 15.33 -23.20 7.76
N ASN A 38 14.95 -23.96 8.79
CA ASN A 38 15.77 -24.13 9.99
C ASN A 38 17.13 -24.76 9.68
N GLN A 39 17.19 -25.70 8.74
CA GLN A 39 18.44 -26.32 8.32
C GLN A 39 19.37 -25.30 7.66
N GLN A 40 18.87 -24.48 6.73
CA GLN A 40 19.67 -23.45 6.07
C GLN A 40 20.20 -22.41 7.06
N VAL A 41 19.36 -21.95 8.00
CA VAL A 41 19.78 -20.98 9.02
C VAL A 41 20.81 -21.57 9.98
N ARG A 42 20.69 -22.85 10.35
CA ARG A 42 21.72 -23.56 11.13
C ARG A 42 23.05 -23.69 10.39
N GLN A 43 23.02 -23.66 9.05
CA GLN A 43 24.21 -23.62 8.19
C GLN A 43 24.70 -22.18 7.95
N HIS A 44 24.29 -21.22 8.78
CA HIS A 44 24.68 -19.81 8.72
C HIS A 44 24.22 -19.06 7.46
N ILE A 45 23.23 -19.59 6.72
CA ILE A 45 22.53 -18.83 5.68
C ILE A 45 21.56 -17.86 6.36
N SER A 46 21.52 -16.60 5.94
CA SER A 46 20.60 -15.63 6.56
C SER A 46 19.15 -15.97 6.24
N VAL A 47 18.22 -15.57 7.13
CA VAL A 47 16.77 -15.77 6.93
C VAL A 47 16.33 -15.23 5.57
N GLN A 48 16.85 -14.05 5.18
CA GLN A 48 16.59 -13.47 3.87
C GLN A 48 16.96 -14.41 2.71
N HIS A 49 18.20 -14.94 2.70
CA HIS A 49 18.66 -15.83 1.63
C HIS A 49 17.93 -17.17 1.67
N SER A 50 17.59 -17.65 2.87
CA SER A 50 16.83 -18.89 3.03
C SER A 50 15.43 -18.77 2.45
N VAL A 51 14.65 -17.78 2.89
CA VAL A 51 13.31 -17.46 2.34
C VAL A 51 13.40 -17.30 0.83
N ALA A 52 14.38 -16.52 0.35
CA ALA A 52 14.54 -16.30 -1.08
C ALA A 52 14.79 -17.61 -1.86
N SER A 53 15.66 -18.47 -1.35
CA SER A 53 15.99 -19.75 -2.01
C SER A 53 14.82 -20.73 -2.04
N ILE A 54 13.97 -20.71 -1.01
CA ILE A 54 12.77 -21.54 -0.94
C ILE A 54 11.73 -21.04 -1.94
N LEU A 55 11.44 -19.73 -1.95
CA LEU A 55 10.45 -19.14 -2.84
C LEU A 55 10.85 -19.14 -4.31
N LYS A 56 12.14 -19.07 -4.64
CA LYS A 56 12.60 -19.29 -6.02
C LYS A 56 12.24 -20.68 -6.56
N ARG A 57 12.02 -21.66 -5.68
CA ARG A 57 11.71 -23.04 -6.06
C ARG A 57 10.23 -23.39 -5.87
N TYR A 58 9.58 -22.75 -4.92
CA TYR A 58 8.17 -22.96 -4.58
C TYR A 58 7.45 -21.61 -4.44
N PRO A 59 7.38 -20.80 -5.50
CA PRO A 59 6.74 -19.48 -5.44
C PRO A 59 5.26 -19.57 -5.08
N GLU A 60 4.58 -20.67 -5.45
CA GLU A 60 3.19 -20.95 -5.11
C GLU A 60 2.93 -21.19 -3.62
N GLN A 61 4.00 -21.39 -2.83
CA GLN A 61 3.94 -21.62 -1.39
C GLN A 61 4.22 -20.34 -0.58
N VAL A 62 4.06 -19.16 -1.19
CA VAL A 62 4.41 -17.88 -0.57
C VAL A 62 3.86 -17.71 0.83
N GLU A 63 2.55 -17.86 1.01
CA GLU A 63 1.87 -17.71 2.30
C GLU A 63 2.46 -18.67 3.35
N THR A 64 2.49 -19.98 3.06
CA THR A 64 3.07 -21.00 3.94
C THR A 64 4.52 -20.69 4.33
N VAL A 65 5.35 -20.25 3.38
CA VAL A 65 6.76 -19.94 3.64
C VAL A 65 6.90 -18.72 4.54
N LEU A 66 6.12 -17.67 4.27
CA LEU A 66 6.12 -16.44 5.08
C LEU A 66 5.63 -16.73 6.51
N GLU A 67 4.54 -17.48 6.67
CA GLU A 67 4.00 -17.88 7.98
C GLU A 67 5.02 -18.69 8.79
N VAL A 68 5.62 -19.72 8.18
CA VAL A 68 6.67 -20.53 8.82
C VAL A 68 7.88 -19.67 9.21
N ALA A 69 8.28 -18.75 8.34
CA ALA A 69 9.42 -17.87 8.61
C ALA A 69 9.13 -16.87 9.73
N LEU A 70 7.94 -16.27 9.74
CA LEU A 70 7.49 -15.35 10.80
C LEU A 70 7.33 -16.08 12.13
N HIS A 71 6.80 -17.30 12.13
CA HIS A 71 6.70 -18.12 13.33
C HIS A 71 8.08 -18.47 13.90
N SER A 72 9.01 -18.88 13.04
CA SER A 72 10.34 -19.33 13.46
C SER A 72 11.28 -18.16 13.80
N TYR A 73 11.13 -17.02 13.14
CA TYR A 73 12.01 -15.85 13.23
C TYR A 73 11.23 -14.52 13.22
N PRO A 74 10.33 -14.28 14.19
CA PRO A 74 9.42 -13.12 14.15
C PRO A 74 10.15 -11.78 14.14
N SER A 75 11.28 -11.67 14.85
CA SER A 75 12.12 -10.46 14.86
C SER A 75 12.89 -10.21 13.55
N LYS A 76 12.78 -11.11 12.57
CA LYS A 76 13.43 -11.03 11.26
C LYS A 76 12.47 -10.73 10.12
N TYR A 77 11.26 -10.22 10.40
CA TYR A 77 10.26 -9.86 9.39
C TYR A 77 10.84 -9.03 8.22
N ARG A 78 11.72 -8.05 8.48
CA ARG A 78 12.38 -7.28 7.40
C ARG A 78 13.16 -8.18 6.43
N GLN A 79 13.92 -9.13 6.95
CA GLN A 79 14.67 -10.07 6.12
C GLN A 79 13.74 -11.01 5.36
N ILE A 80 12.62 -11.40 5.96
CA ILE A 80 11.62 -12.27 5.34
C ILE A 80 10.98 -11.56 4.15
N ILE A 81 10.50 -10.32 4.33
CA ILE A 81 9.92 -9.49 3.26
C ILE A 81 10.91 -9.33 2.11
N ILE A 82 12.13 -8.85 2.40
CA ILE A 82 13.15 -8.63 1.35
C ILE A 82 13.53 -9.94 0.66
N GLY A 83 13.58 -11.05 1.40
CA GLY A 83 13.89 -12.36 0.86
C GLY A 83 12.83 -12.81 -0.14
N ALA A 84 11.56 -12.61 0.19
CA ALA A 84 10.44 -12.99 -0.66
C ALA A 84 10.36 -12.14 -1.93
N LEU A 85 10.41 -10.81 -1.80
CA LEU A 85 10.31 -9.90 -2.94
C LEU A 85 11.49 -10.07 -3.92
N ARG A 86 12.70 -10.33 -3.43
CA ARG A 86 13.86 -10.60 -4.30
C ARG A 86 13.86 -11.98 -4.93
N ALA A 87 13.06 -12.91 -4.43
CA ALA A 87 12.91 -14.22 -5.04
C ALA A 87 12.00 -14.17 -6.25
N GLU A 88 10.85 -13.52 -6.09
CA GLU A 88 9.84 -13.34 -7.11
C GLU A 88 9.11 -12.00 -6.86
N PRO A 89 9.51 -10.93 -7.58
CA PRO A 89 8.87 -9.61 -7.48
C PRO A 89 7.34 -9.63 -7.64
N ALA A 90 6.82 -10.55 -8.48
CA ALA A 90 5.39 -10.66 -8.72
C ALA A 90 4.58 -11.06 -7.48
N LEU A 91 5.24 -11.57 -6.43
CA LEU A 91 4.61 -11.90 -5.14
C LEU A 91 4.43 -10.69 -4.21
N ALA A 92 4.74 -9.47 -4.66
CA ALA A 92 4.64 -8.29 -3.81
C ALA A 92 3.27 -8.09 -3.13
N PRO A 93 2.13 -8.27 -3.83
CA PRO A 93 0.82 -8.19 -3.21
C PRO A 93 0.65 -9.19 -2.05
N GLU A 94 0.94 -10.46 -2.29
CA GLU A 94 0.78 -11.55 -1.31
C GLU A 94 1.72 -11.36 -0.10
N VAL A 95 2.96 -10.92 -0.35
CA VAL A 95 3.92 -10.62 0.72
C VAL A 95 3.40 -9.50 1.61
N VAL A 96 2.95 -8.39 1.03
CA VAL A 96 2.46 -7.24 1.81
C VAL A 96 1.18 -7.60 2.57
N GLU A 97 0.24 -8.25 1.92
CA GLU A 97 -1.01 -8.73 2.54
C GLU A 97 -0.74 -9.64 3.74
N THR A 98 0.17 -10.62 3.57
CA THR A 98 0.55 -11.55 4.65
C THR A 98 1.15 -10.80 5.84
N MET A 99 2.04 -9.83 5.59
CA MET A 99 2.71 -9.09 6.67
C MET A 99 1.77 -8.16 7.43
N ILE A 100 0.85 -7.49 6.72
CA ILE A 100 -0.15 -6.61 7.33
C ILE A 100 -1.13 -7.43 8.16
N THR A 101 -1.59 -8.57 7.62
CA THR A 101 -2.49 -9.50 8.32
C THR A 101 -1.84 -10.09 9.57
N ALA A 102 -0.56 -10.46 9.48
CA ALA A 102 0.21 -10.94 10.61
C ALA A 102 0.58 -9.83 11.63
N ASN A 103 0.29 -8.56 11.31
CA ASN A 103 0.55 -7.39 12.16
C ASN A 103 1.98 -7.37 12.73
N VAL A 104 2.96 -7.63 11.87
CA VAL A 104 4.38 -7.75 12.27
C VAL A 104 5.00 -6.40 12.63
N THR A 105 4.46 -5.32 12.09
CA THR A 105 4.77 -3.91 12.37
C THR A 105 3.68 -3.03 11.75
N ASP A 106 3.79 -1.72 11.87
CA ASP A 106 2.87 -0.75 11.28
C ASP A 106 2.96 -0.76 9.74
N SER A 107 1.86 -0.40 9.08
CA SER A 107 1.69 -0.56 7.62
C SER A 107 2.72 0.24 6.84
N GLU A 108 3.06 1.44 7.30
CA GLU A 108 4.05 2.30 6.67
C GLU A 108 5.44 1.68 6.69
N ASN A 109 5.78 0.91 7.73
CA ASN A 109 7.04 0.19 7.79
C ASN A 109 7.07 -0.99 6.81
N ILE A 110 5.95 -1.68 6.63
CA ILE A 110 5.81 -2.76 5.63
C ILE A 110 5.94 -2.18 4.22
N VAL A 111 5.19 -1.11 3.91
CA VAL A 111 5.22 -0.42 2.62
C VAL A 111 6.62 0.10 2.31
N ARG A 112 7.29 0.76 3.26
CA ARG A 112 8.68 1.22 3.08
C ARG A 112 9.61 0.07 2.71
N ILE A 113 9.57 -1.04 3.42
CA ILE A 113 10.44 -2.19 3.14
C ILE A 113 10.12 -2.78 1.76
N ALA A 114 8.85 -2.89 1.42
CA ALA A 114 8.40 -3.48 0.18
C ALA A 114 8.73 -2.61 -1.04
N VAL A 115 8.43 -1.30 -0.98
CA VAL A 115 8.75 -0.34 -2.05
C VAL A 115 10.26 -0.20 -2.22
N GLU A 116 11.05 -0.17 -1.14
CA GLU A 116 12.53 -0.15 -1.22
C GLU A 116 13.07 -1.43 -1.89
N ALA A 117 12.44 -2.58 -1.63
CA ALA A 117 12.89 -3.85 -2.18
C ALA A 117 12.44 -4.08 -3.63
N GLU A 118 11.24 -3.63 -3.98
CA GLU A 118 10.64 -3.79 -5.30
C GLU A 118 9.81 -2.56 -5.72
N PRO A 119 10.50 -1.49 -6.20
CA PRO A 119 9.86 -0.26 -6.64
C PRO A 119 8.84 -0.42 -7.76
N ALA A 120 9.02 -1.38 -8.67
CA ALA A 120 8.16 -1.52 -9.84
C ALA A 120 6.72 -1.92 -9.49
N TYR A 121 6.51 -2.45 -8.28
CA TYR A 121 5.21 -2.86 -7.74
C TYR A 121 4.68 -1.88 -6.69
N ALA A 122 5.23 -0.66 -6.59
CA ALA A 122 4.85 0.30 -5.55
C ALA A 122 3.34 0.62 -5.54
N ARG A 123 2.71 0.64 -6.71
CA ARG A 123 1.27 0.85 -6.88
C ARG A 123 0.45 -0.25 -6.20
N GLU A 124 0.74 -1.50 -6.54
CA GLU A 124 0.08 -2.68 -5.97
C GLU A 124 0.33 -2.77 -4.46
N ILE A 125 1.57 -2.53 -4.03
CA ILE A 125 1.96 -2.50 -2.61
C ILE A 125 1.12 -1.47 -1.85
N VAL A 126 1.02 -0.24 -2.35
CA VAL A 126 0.23 0.83 -1.73
C VAL A 126 -1.25 0.47 -1.69
N ASN A 127 -1.81 -0.04 -2.77
CA ASN A 127 -3.23 -0.40 -2.81
C ASN A 127 -3.61 -1.53 -1.86
N ILE A 128 -2.77 -2.57 -1.76
CA ILE A 128 -2.98 -3.67 -0.80
C ILE A 128 -2.89 -3.15 0.63
N ALA A 129 -1.94 -2.26 0.92
CA ALA A 129 -1.84 -1.66 2.24
C ALA A 129 -3.05 -0.76 2.56
N ALA A 130 -3.46 0.09 1.62
CA ALA A 130 -4.60 0.98 1.77
C ALA A 130 -5.93 0.22 1.90
N SER A 131 -6.09 -0.92 1.24
CA SER A 131 -7.32 -1.73 1.34
C SER A 131 -7.48 -2.35 2.72
N HIS A 132 -6.38 -2.78 3.33
CA HIS A 132 -6.37 -3.36 4.67
C HIS A 132 -6.44 -2.29 5.77
N ARG A 133 -5.85 -1.12 5.53
CA ARG A 133 -5.70 -0.05 6.51
C ARG A 133 -6.13 1.31 5.92
N PRO A 134 -7.40 1.47 5.53
CA PRO A 134 -7.89 2.67 4.84
C PRO A 134 -7.85 3.95 5.68
N LYS A 135 -7.68 3.82 7.01
CA LYS A 135 -7.48 4.95 7.92
C LYS A 135 -6.03 5.46 7.95
N GLU A 136 -5.09 4.68 7.44
CA GLU A 136 -3.65 4.97 7.41
C GLU A 136 -3.19 5.42 6.00
N ILE A 137 -4.13 5.61 5.06
CA ILE A 137 -3.83 5.85 3.64
C ILE A 137 -2.94 7.08 3.40
N GLU A 138 -3.12 8.14 4.19
CA GLU A 138 -2.27 9.34 4.16
C GLU A 138 -0.80 8.97 4.38
N GLU A 139 -0.51 8.21 5.43
CA GLU A 139 0.84 7.84 5.83
C GLU A 139 1.44 6.79 4.88
N ILE A 140 0.62 5.84 4.41
CA ILE A 140 1.00 4.85 3.40
C ILE A 140 1.48 5.53 2.12
N VAL A 141 0.69 6.46 1.58
CA VAL A 141 1.04 7.21 0.35
C VAL A 141 2.29 8.04 0.58
N ARG A 142 2.36 8.78 1.70
CA ARG A 142 3.52 9.60 2.06
C ARG A 142 4.80 8.78 2.07
N VAL A 143 4.78 7.63 2.72
CA VAL A 143 5.97 6.77 2.87
C VAL A 143 6.36 6.11 1.57
N ALA A 144 5.42 5.69 0.73
CA ALA A 144 5.73 5.17 -0.61
C ALA A 144 6.48 6.21 -1.46
N ILE A 145 5.97 7.44 -1.51
CA ILE A 145 6.57 8.55 -2.27
C ILE A 145 7.96 8.92 -1.75
N ILE A 146 8.14 9.00 -0.43
CA ILE A 146 9.46 9.30 0.16
C ILE A 146 10.46 8.17 -0.11
N THR A 147 9.99 6.93 -0.07
CA THR A 147 10.84 5.75 -0.27
C THR A 147 11.32 5.66 -1.71
N GLU A 148 10.42 5.91 -2.66
CA GLU A 148 10.74 5.93 -4.08
C GLU A 148 10.06 7.11 -4.78
N PRO A 149 10.74 8.27 -4.91
CA PRO A 149 10.15 9.45 -5.54
C PRO A 149 9.76 9.24 -7.01
N PHE A 150 10.39 8.30 -7.72
CA PHE A 150 10.10 8.07 -9.14
C PHE A 150 8.73 7.44 -9.39
N VAL A 151 8.09 6.83 -8.38
CA VAL A 151 6.74 6.23 -8.51
C VAL A 151 5.60 7.18 -8.14
N THR A 152 5.89 8.45 -7.81
CA THR A 152 4.93 9.42 -7.26
C THR A 152 3.62 9.48 -8.02
N ASN A 153 3.67 9.77 -9.33
CA ASN A 153 2.45 9.98 -10.12
C ASN A 153 1.62 8.71 -10.20
N ASP A 154 2.27 7.57 -10.46
CA ASP A 154 1.62 6.27 -10.52
C ASP A 154 0.95 5.89 -9.20
N VAL A 155 1.61 6.14 -8.07
CA VAL A 155 1.05 5.89 -6.74
C VAL A 155 -0.14 6.80 -6.48
N ILE A 156 -0.01 8.11 -6.71
CA ILE A 156 -1.08 9.08 -6.43
C ILE A 156 -2.29 8.81 -7.31
N ASP A 157 -2.11 8.77 -8.63
CA ASP A 157 -3.21 8.64 -9.59
C ASP A 157 -3.98 7.34 -9.36
N ASP A 158 -3.27 6.23 -9.18
CA ASP A 158 -3.90 4.93 -9.01
C ASP A 158 -4.58 4.78 -7.64
N THR A 159 -4.00 5.35 -6.58
CA THR A 159 -4.64 5.38 -5.25
C THR A 159 -5.88 6.28 -5.27
N LEU A 160 -5.84 7.42 -5.95
CA LEU A 160 -7.01 8.30 -6.11
C LEU A 160 -8.14 7.61 -6.89
N LEU A 161 -7.81 6.91 -7.98
CA LEU A 161 -8.78 6.14 -8.76
C LEU A 161 -9.40 5.00 -7.94
N SER A 162 -8.61 4.34 -7.09
CA SER A 162 -9.06 3.23 -6.24
C SER A 162 -9.87 3.71 -5.03
N TYR A 163 -9.56 4.89 -4.50
CA TYR A 163 -10.16 5.44 -3.28
C TYR A 163 -10.58 6.91 -3.47
N PRO A 164 -11.54 7.23 -4.36
CA PRO A 164 -11.90 8.62 -4.67
C PRO A 164 -12.42 9.39 -3.44
N GLY A 165 -13.12 8.71 -2.52
CA GLY A 165 -13.57 9.29 -1.25
C GLY A 165 -12.44 9.59 -0.24
N LYS A 166 -11.19 9.31 -0.60
CA LYS A 166 -9.97 9.57 0.18
C LYS A 166 -9.06 10.63 -0.45
N LEU A 167 -9.57 11.39 -1.42
CA LEU A 167 -8.83 12.46 -2.12
C LEU A 167 -7.97 13.32 -1.19
N LEU A 168 -8.58 13.93 -0.17
CA LEU A 168 -7.87 14.83 0.75
C LEU A 168 -6.80 14.11 1.60
N ASP A 169 -7.07 12.89 2.07
CA ASP A 169 -6.09 12.09 2.84
C ASP A 169 -4.87 11.74 1.96
N ILE A 170 -5.11 11.34 0.70
CA ILE A 170 -4.07 10.98 -0.26
C ILE A 170 -3.21 12.21 -0.62
N LEU A 171 -3.87 13.33 -0.93
CA LEU A 171 -3.18 14.59 -1.24
C LEU A 171 -2.40 15.13 -0.05
N THR A 172 -2.93 15.00 1.18
CA THR A 172 -2.20 15.38 2.39
C THR A 172 -0.90 14.58 2.51
N GLY A 173 -0.95 13.27 2.27
CA GLY A 173 0.23 12.39 2.27
C GLY A 173 1.24 12.81 1.21
N ALA A 174 0.79 13.05 -0.02
CA ALA A 174 1.63 13.48 -1.13
C ALA A 174 2.29 14.85 -0.90
N MET A 175 1.55 15.85 -0.41
CA MET A 175 2.06 17.19 -0.13
C MET A 175 3.09 17.17 1.01
N LYS A 176 2.89 16.34 2.03
CA LYS A 176 3.90 16.11 3.09
C LYS A 176 5.16 15.45 2.56
N ALA A 177 5.05 14.58 1.57
CA ALA A 177 6.19 13.94 0.94
C ALA A 177 6.93 14.88 -0.04
N LEU A 178 6.20 15.76 -0.72
CA LEU A 178 6.71 16.63 -1.78
C LEU A 178 6.31 18.10 -1.55
N PRO A 179 6.83 18.74 -0.47
CA PRO A 179 6.44 20.10 -0.10
C PRO A 179 6.73 21.13 -1.19
N ASP A 180 7.74 20.89 -2.04
CA ASP A 180 8.09 21.80 -3.13
C ASP A 180 7.23 21.62 -4.40
N GLN A 181 6.39 20.58 -4.46
CA GLN A 181 5.59 20.23 -5.64
C GLN A 181 4.07 20.40 -5.43
N VAL A 182 3.65 21.07 -4.35
CA VAL A 182 2.23 21.24 -3.98
C VAL A 182 1.39 21.79 -5.14
N ALA A 183 1.87 22.82 -5.85
CA ALA A 183 1.15 23.38 -6.99
C ALA A 183 0.94 22.36 -8.14
N GLY A 184 1.94 21.52 -8.41
CA GLY A 184 1.83 20.43 -9.39
C GLY A 184 0.79 19.39 -8.96
N LEU A 185 0.78 19.03 -7.68
CA LEU A 185 -0.22 18.12 -7.12
C LEU A 185 -1.64 18.67 -7.23
N VAL A 186 -1.85 19.97 -6.95
CA VAL A 186 -3.14 20.63 -7.15
C VAL A 186 -3.59 20.54 -8.60
N LYS A 187 -2.70 20.85 -9.56
CA LYS A 187 -3.03 20.78 -10.99
C LYS A 187 -3.46 19.37 -11.42
N SER A 188 -2.70 18.34 -11.01
CA SER A 188 -3.03 16.95 -11.32
C SER A 188 -4.37 16.53 -10.68
N ALA A 189 -4.57 16.86 -9.41
CA ALA A 189 -5.81 16.52 -8.69
C ALA A 189 -7.03 17.14 -9.37
N LEU A 190 -6.99 18.43 -9.72
CA LEU A 190 -8.13 19.13 -10.33
C LEU A 190 -8.35 18.76 -11.80
N THR A 191 -7.34 18.20 -12.47
CA THR A 191 -7.54 17.58 -13.78
C THR A 191 -8.42 16.33 -13.68
N LEU A 192 -8.29 15.56 -12.59
CA LEU A 192 -9.09 14.35 -12.35
C LEU A 192 -10.43 14.64 -11.65
N TYR A 193 -10.45 15.63 -10.75
CA TYR A 193 -11.58 15.99 -9.91
C TYR A 193 -11.82 17.52 -9.95
N PRO A 194 -12.33 18.05 -11.08
CA PRO A 194 -12.52 19.49 -11.27
C PRO A 194 -13.51 20.11 -10.27
N ASP A 195 -14.46 19.31 -9.78
CA ASP A 195 -15.50 19.76 -8.83
C ASP A 195 -14.97 19.91 -7.39
N GLU A 196 -13.74 19.46 -7.11
CA GLU A 196 -13.11 19.46 -5.77
C GLU A 196 -12.16 20.67 -5.58
N ALA A 197 -12.26 21.68 -6.45
CA ALA A 197 -11.38 22.85 -6.49
C ALA A 197 -11.23 23.54 -5.13
N ASP A 198 -12.35 23.79 -4.44
CA ASP A 198 -12.33 24.53 -3.18
C ASP A 198 -11.59 23.76 -2.07
N ASP A 199 -11.88 22.47 -1.91
CA ASP A 199 -11.29 21.64 -0.86
C ASP A 199 -9.81 21.36 -1.13
N VAL A 200 -9.44 21.06 -2.38
CA VAL A 200 -8.04 20.84 -2.78
C VAL A 200 -7.19 22.09 -2.59
N VAL A 201 -7.69 23.26 -2.99
CA VAL A 201 -6.95 24.52 -2.85
C VAL A 201 -6.82 24.90 -1.37
N SER A 202 -7.91 24.78 -0.60
CA SER A 202 -7.88 25.07 0.84
C SER A 202 -6.87 24.18 1.57
N LEU A 203 -6.89 22.87 1.28
CA LEU A 203 -5.92 21.92 1.83
C LEU A 203 -4.49 22.28 1.43
N ALA A 204 -4.24 22.53 0.15
CA ALA A 204 -2.91 22.85 -0.38
C ALA A 204 -2.32 24.10 0.28
N VAL A 205 -3.10 25.17 0.42
CA VAL A 205 -2.66 26.39 1.09
C VAL A 205 -2.36 26.12 2.56
N SER A 206 -3.24 25.40 3.26
CA SER A 206 -3.04 25.08 4.69
C SER A 206 -1.83 24.18 4.96
N SER A 207 -1.44 23.38 3.96
CA SER A 207 -0.32 22.42 4.02
C SER A 207 0.99 22.97 3.47
N SER A 208 1.00 24.21 2.97
CA SER A 208 2.14 24.83 2.28
C SER A 208 2.66 26.07 3.01
N GLN A 209 3.80 26.59 2.55
CA GLN A 209 4.30 27.88 3.02
C GLN A 209 3.62 29.01 2.25
N SER A 210 3.46 30.18 2.89
CA SER A 210 2.73 31.31 2.28
C SER A 210 3.28 31.75 0.92
N GLN A 211 4.58 31.55 0.65
CA GLN A 211 5.23 31.87 -0.61
C GLN A 211 4.70 31.03 -1.81
N GLN A 212 4.14 29.84 -1.55
CA GLN A 212 3.63 28.93 -2.58
C GLN A 212 2.16 29.18 -2.94
N THR A 213 1.45 30.01 -2.15
CA THR A 213 0.02 30.31 -2.32
C THR A 213 -0.33 30.74 -3.75
N ARG A 214 0.54 31.55 -4.38
CA ARG A 214 0.31 32.05 -5.75
C ARG A 214 0.44 30.97 -6.80
N ASP A 215 1.43 30.11 -6.65
CA ASP A 215 1.66 29.00 -7.56
C ASP A 215 0.50 28.00 -7.46
N ILE A 216 -0.03 27.77 -6.25
CA ILE A 216 -1.20 26.94 -5.99
C ILE A 216 -2.45 27.53 -6.69
N ILE A 217 -2.73 28.81 -6.49
CA ILE A 217 -3.86 29.49 -7.15
C ILE A 217 -3.73 29.42 -8.68
N SER A 218 -2.54 29.72 -9.21
CA SER A 218 -2.28 29.70 -10.65
C SER A 218 -2.47 28.30 -11.22
N ALA A 219 -1.96 27.27 -10.54
CA ALA A 219 -2.14 25.88 -10.93
C ALA A 219 -3.62 25.46 -10.97
N ALA A 220 -4.42 25.89 -9.99
CA ALA A 220 -5.85 25.60 -9.98
C ALA A 220 -6.62 26.30 -11.11
N VAL A 221 -6.31 27.59 -11.39
CA VAL A 221 -6.90 28.33 -12.51
C VAL A 221 -6.49 27.72 -13.85
N GLU A 222 -5.22 27.32 -14.01
CA GLU A 222 -4.75 26.59 -15.20
C GLU A 222 -5.45 25.24 -15.39
N ALA A 223 -5.86 24.58 -14.30
CA ALA A 223 -6.66 23.36 -14.34
C ALA A 223 -8.16 23.62 -14.64
N GLY A 224 -8.57 24.88 -14.78
CA GLY A 224 -9.92 25.28 -15.16
C GLY A 224 -10.82 25.73 -14.02
N ALA A 225 -10.30 25.85 -12.79
CA ALA A 225 -11.06 26.35 -11.65
C ALA A 225 -11.32 27.86 -11.77
N HIS A 226 -12.47 28.32 -11.25
CA HIS A 226 -12.87 29.72 -11.35
C HIS A 226 -12.06 30.57 -10.37
N GLU A 227 -11.42 31.63 -10.85
CA GLU A 227 -10.44 32.43 -10.09
C GLU A 227 -11.00 32.95 -8.74
N ASP A 228 -12.22 33.49 -8.74
CA ASP A 228 -12.87 33.99 -7.51
C ASP A 228 -13.09 32.89 -6.47
N SER A 229 -13.44 31.66 -6.90
CA SER A 229 -13.65 30.51 -6.01
C SER A 229 -12.32 30.06 -5.40
N VAL A 230 -11.29 29.94 -6.25
CA VAL A 230 -9.94 29.55 -5.84
C VAL A 230 -9.35 30.55 -4.84
N ILE A 231 -9.57 31.86 -5.05
CA ILE A 231 -9.14 32.90 -4.10
C ILE A 231 -9.85 32.74 -2.75
N ALA A 232 -11.17 32.52 -2.75
CA ALA A 232 -11.93 32.29 -1.52
C ALA A 232 -11.45 31.03 -0.77
N ALA A 233 -11.22 29.93 -1.50
CA ALA A 233 -10.69 28.69 -0.96
C ALA A 233 -9.27 28.86 -0.38
N ALA A 234 -8.41 29.61 -1.05
CA ALA A 234 -7.07 29.92 -0.56
C ALA A 234 -7.13 30.72 0.77
N ILE A 235 -8.03 31.70 0.87
CA ILE A 235 -8.27 32.44 2.12
C ILE A 235 -8.79 31.51 3.21
N ALA A 236 -9.72 30.61 2.90
CA ALA A 236 -10.21 29.61 3.84
C ALA A 236 -9.08 28.66 4.32
N GLY A 237 -8.13 28.35 3.45
CA GLY A 237 -6.90 27.61 3.75
C GLY A 237 -5.84 28.39 4.54
N GLY A 238 -6.06 29.69 4.80
CA GLY A 238 -5.18 30.53 5.63
C GLY A 238 -4.35 31.57 4.86
N ALA A 239 -4.56 31.73 3.55
CA ALA A 239 -3.89 32.79 2.79
C ALA A 239 -4.31 34.19 3.27
N LYS A 240 -3.35 35.11 3.34
CA LYS A 240 -3.63 36.51 3.69
C LYS A 240 -3.97 37.33 2.46
N GLN A 241 -4.94 38.24 2.57
CA GLN A 241 -5.35 39.10 1.45
C GLN A 241 -4.19 39.94 0.90
N GLU A 242 -3.22 40.31 1.74
CA GLU A 242 -2.05 41.08 1.32
C GLU A 242 -1.08 40.27 0.43
N GLU A 243 -1.02 38.95 0.63
CA GLU A 243 -0.27 38.02 -0.23
C GLU A 243 -0.96 37.88 -1.59
N LEU A 244 -2.28 38.08 -1.61
CA LEU A 244 -3.14 38.03 -2.79
C LEU A 244 -3.23 39.36 -3.57
N ALA A 245 -2.72 40.46 -3.01
CA ALA A 245 -2.75 41.79 -3.63
C ALA A 245 -1.43 42.19 -4.34
N LYS A 246 -0.29 41.55 -4.02
CA LYS A 246 0.98 41.83 -4.69
C LYS A 246 1.00 41.22 -6.09
N ARG A 247 1.05 42.09 -7.11
CA ARG A 247 1.32 41.77 -8.52
C ARG A 247 2.81 41.88 -8.81
#